data_AF-A0A961E576-F1
#
_entry.id   AF-A0A961E576-F1
#
_cell.length_a   1.000
_cell.length_b   1.000
_cell.length_c   1.000
_cell.angle_alpha   90.00
_cell.angle_beta   90.00
_cell.angle_gamma   90.00
#
_symmetry.space_group_name_H-M   'P 1'
#
loop_
_entity.id
_entity.type
_entity.pdbx_description
1 polymer ?
#
loop_
_entity_poly.entity_id
_entity_poly.type
_entity_poly.pdbx_seq_one_letter_code
_entity_poly.pdbx_strand_id
1 'polypeptide(L)'
;MAIGDLVPWRSSRTFGEPLTTSDGVTVVPVTRTIHGSDDGDALGVFVIRGDEVVWSPVVDADRVALIGVVTGLVAATLGCIAVVRRPPWPDLRRQ
;
A
#
# COMPACT_ATOMS: atom_id res chain seq x y z
N MET A 1 2.24 10.10 -33.79
CA MET A 1 2.57 8.80 -33.19
C MET A 1 3.94 8.95 -32.56
N ALA A 2 4.02 9.04 -31.24
CA ALA A 2 5.27 9.27 -30.54
C ALA A 2 5.92 7.92 -30.22
N ILE A 3 7.25 7.87 -30.23
CA ILE A 3 8.05 6.70 -29.80
C ILE A 3 7.72 6.20 -28.37
N GLY A 4 7.03 7.01 -27.57
CA GLY A 4 6.48 6.61 -26.26
C GLY A 4 5.29 5.64 -26.34
N ASP A 5 4.55 5.64 -27.45
CA ASP A 5 3.34 4.82 -27.64
C ASP A 5 3.67 3.35 -27.96
N LEU A 6 4.95 3.03 -28.24
CA LEU A 6 5.40 1.70 -28.65
C LEU A 6 5.78 0.79 -27.48
N VAL A 7 5.65 1.28 -26.24
CA VAL A 7 6.04 0.54 -25.03
C VAL A 7 4.81 0.24 -24.17
N PRO A 8 4.27 -1.00 -24.21
CA PRO A 8 2.99 -1.34 -23.60
C PRO A 8 2.96 -1.27 -22.07
N TRP A 9 4.10 -1.06 -21.41
CA TRP A 9 4.20 -0.92 -19.94
C TRP A 9 4.42 0.52 -19.45
N ARG A 10 4.30 1.55 -20.29
CA ARG A 10 4.39 2.94 -19.81
C ARG A 10 3.10 3.32 -19.06
N SER A 11 3.18 3.36 -17.74
CA SER A 11 2.18 4.00 -16.88
C SER A 11 2.47 5.50 -16.81
N SER A 12 1.49 6.34 -17.14
CA SER A 12 1.56 7.79 -16.90
C SER A 12 0.85 8.13 -15.59
N ARG A 13 1.41 9.10 -14.85
CA ARG A 13 0.70 9.75 -13.74
C ARG A 13 -0.05 10.94 -14.30
N THR A 14 -1.33 11.03 -13.99
CA THR A 14 -2.20 12.11 -14.42
C THR A 14 -2.67 12.85 -13.17
N PHE A 15 -2.49 14.17 -13.16
CA PHE A 15 -3.05 15.03 -12.13
C PHE A 15 -4.45 15.43 -12.56
N GLY A 16 -5.43 15.25 -11.67
CA GLY A 16 -6.79 15.71 -11.88
C GLY A 16 -6.91 17.22 -11.72
N GLU A 17 -8.06 17.76 -12.13
CA GLU A 17 -8.39 19.17 -11.91
C GLU A 17 -8.32 19.50 -10.41
N PRO A 18 -7.58 20.55 -10.00
CA PRO A 18 -7.53 20.98 -8.62
C PRO A 18 -8.90 21.39 -8.10
N LEU A 19 -9.36 20.72 -7.04
CA LEU A 19 -10.63 21.02 -6.38
C LEU A 19 -10.35 21.94 -5.20
N THR A 20 -10.83 23.18 -5.27
CA THR A 20 -10.73 24.12 -4.15
C THR A 20 -12.00 24.09 -3.32
N THR A 21 -11.85 23.84 -2.02
CA THR A 21 -12.94 23.86 -1.04
C THR A 21 -13.17 25.30 -0.55
N SER A 22 -14.38 25.61 -0.08
CA SER A 22 -14.76 26.93 0.49
C SER A 22 -13.79 27.45 1.55
N ASP A 23 -13.11 26.53 2.24
CA ASP A 23 -12.21 26.82 3.36
C ASP A 23 -10.77 27.14 2.90
N GLY A 24 -10.55 27.32 1.59
CA GLY A 24 -9.23 27.63 1.02
C GLY A 24 -8.28 26.43 0.89
N VAL A 25 -8.80 25.20 1.03
CA VAL A 25 -8.04 23.96 0.83
C VAL A 25 -8.10 23.55 -0.63
N THR A 26 -6.95 23.32 -1.25
CA THR A 26 -6.85 22.81 -2.63
C THR A 26 -6.48 21.33 -2.60
N VAL A 27 -7.29 20.51 -3.25
CA VAL A 27 -7.08 19.06 -3.38
C VAL A 27 -6.69 18.76 -4.83
N VAL A 28 -5.52 18.16 -5.05
CA VAL A 28 -5.05 17.73 -6.37
C VAL A 28 -5.10 16.21 -6.46
N PRO A 29 -6.06 15.62 -7.19
CA PRO A 29 -6.15 14.18 -7.36
C PRO A 29 -5.00 13.64 -8.19
N VAL A 30 -4.51 12.45 -7.86
CA VAL A 30 -3.47 11.77 -8.62
C VAL A 30 -3.96 10.38 -9.00
N THR A 31 -3.99 10.12 -10.29
CA THR A 31 -4.35 8.81 -10.85
C THR A 31 -3.18 8.24 -11.64
N ARG A 32 -3.10 6.91 -11.67
CA ARG A 32 -2.26 6.18 -12.60
C ARG A 32 -3.13 5.72 -13.75
N THR A 33 -2.78 6.13 -14.95
CA THR A 33 -3.39 5.60 -16.17
C THR A 33 -2.50 4.54 -16.76
N ILE A 34 -3.07 3.36 -17.02
CA ILE A 34 -2.40 2.28 -17.73
C ILE A 34 -2.83 2.38 -19.21
N HIS A 35 -1.88 2.23 -20.12
CA HIS A 35 -2.17 2.33 -21.55
C HIS A 35 -3.18 1.24 -21.95
N GLY A 36 -4.32 1.65 -22.50
CA GLY A 36 -5.40 0.74 -22.92
C GLY A 36 -6.45 0.43 -21.84
N SER A 37 -6.37 1.03 -20.65
CA SER A 37 -7.48 1.03 -19.68
C SER A 37 -8.14 2.40 -19.62
N ASP A 38 -9.47 2.43 -19.82
CA ASP A 38 -10.27 3.64 -19.57
C ASP A 38 -10.41 3.93 -18.07
N ASP A 39 -10.24 2.89 -17.24
CA ASP A 39 -10.16 2.99 -15.79
C ASP A 39 -8.74 3.34 -15.34
N GLY A 40 -8.60 4.45 -14.62
CA GLY A 40 -7.37 4.85 -13.95
C GLY A 40 -7.38 4.47 -12.47
N ASP A 41 -6.28 3.91 -11.97
CA ASP A 41 -6.12 3.59 -10.55
C ASP A 41 -5.90 4.89 -9.75
N ALA A 42 -6.78 5.18 -8.80
CA ALA A 42 -6.59 6.28 -7.87
C ALA A 42 -5.37 5.99 -6.98
N LEU A 43 -4.37 6.87 -7.01
CA LEU A 43 -3.16 6.73 -6.19
C LEU A 43 -3.27 7.50 -4.87
N GLY A 44 -3.96 8.64 -4.89
CA GLY A 44 -4.08 9.52 -3.74
C GLY A 44 -4.44 10.94 -4.14
N VAL A 45 -4.39 11.82 -3.16
CA VAL A 45 -4.63 13.25 -3.32
C VAL A 45 -3.54 14.04 -2.60
N PHE A 46 -3.08 15.13 -3.21
CA PHE A 46 -2.35 16.17 -2.48
C PHE A 46 -3.35 17.14 -1.88
N VAL A 47 -3.22 17.43 -0.60
CA VAL A 47 -4.02 18.42 0.12
C VAL A 47 -3.11 19.59 0.44
N ILE A 48 -3.44 20.75 -0.13
CA ILE A 48 -2.68 21.99 0.03
C ILE A 48 -3.52 22.94 0.88
N ARG A 49 -2.96 23.46 1.96
CA ARG A 49 -3.60 24.43 2.86
C ARG A 49 -2.57 25.50 3.24
N GLY A 50 -2.69 26.69 2.62
CA GLY A 50 -1.66 27.73 2.77
C GLY A 50 -0.30 27.23 2.26
N ASP A 51 0.72 27.27 3.11
CA ASP A 51 2.07 26.77 2.81
C ASP A 51 2.27 25.27 3.16
N GLU A 52 1.25 24.59 3.69
CA GLU A 52 1.32 23.17 4.04
C GLU A 52 0.83 22.30 2.87
N VAL A 53 1.62 21.26 2.54
CA VAL A 53 1.28 20.24 1.54
C VAL A 53 1.34 18.87 2.17
N VAL A 54 0.21 18.17 2.19
CA VAL A 54 0.09 16.80 2.74
C VAL A 54 -0.30 15.84 1.62
N TRP A 55 0.40 14.71 1.54
CA TRP A 55 0.03 13.61 0.64
C TRP A 55 -0.89 12.61 1.37
N SER A 56 -2.05 12.33 0.78
CA SER A 56 -2.99 11.32 1.28
C SER A 56 -3.15 10.19 0.26
N PRO A 57 -2.50 9.03 0.47
CA PRO A 57 -2.58 7.89 -0.46
C PRO A 57 -3.93 7.16 -0.34
N VAL A 58 -4.40 6.56 -1.45
CA VAL A 58 -5.49 5.57 -1.44
C VAL A 58 -4.90 4.22 -1.00
N VAL A 59 -4.59 4.09 0.29
CA VAL A 59 -4.11 2.84 0.89
C VAL A 59 -5.07 2.39 1.99
N ASP A 60 -5.45 1.12 1.96
CA ASP A 60 -6.23 0.49 3.03
C ASP A 60 -5.28 0.06 4.16
N ALA A 61 -5.12 0.95 5.13
CA ALA A 61 -4.24 0.73 6.28
C ALA A 61 -4.70 -0.44 7.16
N ASP A 62 -6.02 -0.65 7.28
CA ASP A 62 -6.60 -1.73 8.08
C ASP A 62 -6.29 -3.09 7.47
N ARG A 63 -6.38 -3.21 6.14
CA ARG A 63 -5.98 -4.42 5.42
C ARG A 63 -4.49 -4.70 5.56
N VAL A 64 -3.64 -3.68 5.47
CA VAL A 64 -2.18 -3.83 5.68
C VAL A 64 -1.90 -4.31 7.12
N ALA A 65 -2.55 -3.70 8.10
CA ALA A 65 -2.43 -4.10 9.50
C ALA A 65 -2.88 -5.55 9.71
N LEU A 66 -4.02 -5.94 9.13
CA LEU A 66 -4.56 -7.29 9.22
C LEU A 66 -3.60 -8.32 8.64
N ILE A 67 -2.98 -8.04 7.48
CA ILE A 67 -1.97 -8.93 6.88
C ILE A 67 -0.80 -9.10 7.86
N GLY A 68 -0.28 -8.02 8.44
CA GLY A 68 0.80 -8.08 9.42
C GLY A 68 0.45 -8.93 10.65
N VAL A 69 -0.75 -8.74 11.21
CA VAL A 69 -1.25 -9.50 12.36
C VAL A 69 -1.39 -10.98 12.03
N VAL A 70 -2.00 -11.32 10.89
CA VAL A 70 -2.19 -12.72 10.47
C VAL A 70 -0.85 -13.40 10.20
N THR A 71 0.09 -12.73 9.51
CA THR A 71 1.43 -13.27 9.28
C THR A 71 2.16 -13.51 10.60
N GLY A 72 2.09 -12.56 11.54
CA GLY A 72 2.68 -12.70 12.88
C GLY A 72 2.07 -13.86 13.67
N LEU A 73 0.75 -14.01 13.64
CA LEU A 73 0.04 -15.11 14.30
C LEU A 73 0.43 -16.47 13.72
N VAL A 74 0.52 -16.59 12.39
CA VAL A 74 0.98 -17.81 11.71
C VAL A 74 2.41 -18.14 12.11
N ALA A 75 3.31 -17.16 12.08
CA ALA A 75 4.71 -17.34 12.47
C ALA A 75 4.83 -17.79 13.94
N ALA A 76 4.09 -17.16 14.85
CA ALA A 76 4.06 -17.52 16.27
C ALA A 76 3.54 -18.95 16.47
N THR A 77 2.46 -19.32 15.78
CA THR A 77 1.88 -20.68 15.84
C THR A 77 2.89 -21.73 15.37
N LEU A 78 3.55 -21.48 14.24
CA LEU A 78 4.58 -22.38 13.71
C LEU A 78 5.79 -22.47 14.66
N GLY A 79 6.19 -21.36 15.28
CA GLY A 79 7.24 -21.33 16.30
C GLY A 79 6.88 -22.19 17.51
N CYS A 80 5.67 -22.03 18.06
CA CYS A 80 5.18 -22.88 19.15
C CYS A 80 5.15 -24.36 18.78
N ILE A 81 4.64 -24.69 17.58
CA ILE A 81 4.64 -26.07 17.07
C ILE A 81 6.07 -26.61 16.94
N ALA A 82 7.01 -25.80 16.45
CA ALA A 82 8.40 -26.20 16.31
C ALA A 82 9.04 -26.52 17.66
N VAL A 83 8.80 -25.68 18.67
CA VAL A 83 9.26 -25.91 20.05
C VAL A 83 8.66 -27.19 20.64
N VAL A 84 7.37 -27.46 20.40
CA VAL A 84 6.73 -28.71 20.86
C VAL A 84 7.28 -29.94 20.14
N ARG A 85 7.53 -29.85 18.83
CA ARG A 85 8.01 -30.99 18.02
C ARG A 85 9.49 -31.27 18.19
N ARG A 86 10.30 -30.25 18.46
CA ARG A 86 11.75 -30.34 18.66
C ARG A 86 12.10 -29.53 19.90
N PRO A 87 11.71 -30.04 21.08
CA PRO A 87 12.00 -29.35 22.32
C PRO A 87 13.51 -29.10 22.41
N PRO A 88 13.93 -27.84 22.65
CA PRO A 88 15.35 -27.51 22.74
C PRO A 88 16.00 -28.03 24.03
N TRP A 89 15.22 -28.54 24.97
CA TRP A 89 15.73 -29.04 26.24
C TRP A 89 16.22 -30.50 26.14
N PRO A 90 17.29 -30.85 26.86
CA PRO A 90 17.79 -32.22 26.95
C PRO A 90 16.72 -33.19 27.48
N ASP A 91 16.69 -34.40 26.93
CA ASP A 91 15.70 -35.41 27.25
C ASP A 91 15.88 -35.92 28.69
N LEU A 92 14.96 -35.57 29.58
CA LEU A 92 15.04 -35.86 31.04
C LEU A 92 14.75 -37.32 31.39
N ARG A 93 14.48 -38.17 30.39
CA ARG A 93 14.06 -39.58 30.58
C ARG A 93 15.22 -40.54 30.84
N ARG A 94 16.46 -40.05 30.99
CA ARG A 94 17.68 -40.87 31.15
C ARG A 94 18.49 -40.59 32.43
N GLN A 95 17.89 -39.94 33.42
CA GLN A 95 18.41 -39.84 34.79
C GLN A 95 17.46 -40.54 35.74
#